data_AF-T2FG64-F1
#
_entry.id   AF-T2FG64-F1
#
_cell.length_a   1.000
_cell.length_b   1.000
_cell.length_c   1.000
_cell.angle_alpha   90.00
_cell.angle_beta   90.00
_cell.angle_gamma   90.00
#
_symmetry.space_group_name_H-M   'P 1'
#
loop_
_entity.id
_entity.type
_entity.pdbx_description
1 polymer ?
#
loop_
_entity_poly.entity_id
_entity_poly.type
_entity_poly.pdbx_seq_one_letter_code
_entity_poly.pdbx_strand_id
1 'polypeptide(L)'
;PIHVQPEWYFMFAYAILRSIPHKAGGVYVMFLSIVVLYLIPTLHTGKYRSLCFYPLNQVVFWVLVGSFISLTWIGARPVREPYIILGQCLSVIYFSSLLLNPLSLWVWDKLLEYPKFCVSRPVDLKWFKFLAYFKLLKLVNRENSAREWANKCSKM
;
A
#
# COMPACT_ATOMS: atom_id res chain seq x y z
N PRO A 1 11.59 6.90 37.69
CA PRO A 1 10.70 5.72 37.51
C PRO A 1 11.28 4.74 36.49
N ILE A 2 11.23 3.44 36.78
CA ILE A 2 11.96 2.36 36.07
C ILE A 2 11.44 2.12 34.63
N HIS A 3 10.24 2.62 34.31
CA HIS A 3 9.66 2.58 32.98
C HIS A 3 9.26 4.00 32.55
N VAL A 4 10.17 4.69 31.87
CA VAL A 4 9.87 5.96 31.19
C VAL A 4 9.42 5.61 29.78
N GLN A 5 8.17 5.91 29.45
CA GLN A 5 7.60 5.69 28.14
C GLN A 5 7.22 7.04 27.51
N PRO A 6 7.41 7.21 26.21
CA PRO A 6 6.93 8.40 25.50
C PRO A 6 5.40 8.34 25.35
N GLU A 7 4.84 9.46 24.91
CA GLU A 7 3.41 9.56 24.59
C GLU A 7 3.03 8.62 23.44
N TRP A 8 1.75 8.24 23.41
CA TRP A 8 1.25 7.14 22.57
C TRP A 8 1.52 7.31 21.08
N TYR A 9 1.46 8.55 20.59
CA TYR A 9 1.64 8.87 19.18
C TYR A 9 3.12 8.82 18.73
N PHE A 10 4.08 8.88 19.65
CA PHE A 10 5.50 8.68 19.36
C PHE A 10 5.96 7.22 19.53
N MET A 11 5.09 6.32 20.01
CA MET A 11 5.48 4.94 20.32
C MET A 11 5.93 4.15 19.10
N PHE A 12 5.39 4.41 17.91
CA PHE A 12 5.81 3.71 16.69
C PHE A 12 7.28 4.04 16.33
N ALA A 13 7.67 5.31 16.41
CA ALA A 13 9.03 5.76 16.11
C ALA A 13 10.01 5.25 17.18
N TYR A 14 9.59 5.27 18.45
CA TYR A 14 10.35 4.67 19.55
C TYR A 14 10.55 3.16 19.38
N ALA A 15 9.54 2.44 18.91
CA ALA A 15 9.65 1.01 18.63
C ALA A 15 10.72 0.72 17.56
N ILE A 16 10.75 1.51 16.48
CA ILE A 16 11.75 1.38 15.43
C ILE A 16 13.15 1.70 15.96
N LEU A 17 13.30 2.79 16.73
CA LEU A 17 14.58 3.22 17.31
C LEU A 17 15.22 2.11 18.15
N ARG A 18 14.46 1.50 19.06
CA ARG A 18 14.97 0.49 20.00
C ARG A 18 15.10 -0.91 19.40
N SER A 19 14.44 -1.16 18.26
CA SER A 19 14.56 -2.43 17.53
C SER A 19 15.86 -2.55 16.74
N ILE A 20 16.54 -1.43 16.44
CA ILE A 20 17.81 -1.43 15.71
C ILE A 20 18.98 -1.39 16.71
N PRO A 21 19.87 -2.39 16.74
CA PRO A 21 20.96 -2.45 17.74
C PRO A 21 22.07 -1.40 17.51
N HIS A 22 22.03 -0.66 16.39
CA HIS A 22 23.02 0.35 16.03
C HIS A 22 22.61 1.75 16.48
N LYS A 23 23.47 2.44 17.26
CA LYS A 23 23.18 3.78 17.81
C LYS A 23 22.84 4.84 16.76
N ALA A 24 23.68 5.05 15.76
CA ALA A 24 23.43 6.09 14.75
C ALA A 24 22.29 5.70 13.78
N GLY A 25 22.35 4.50 13.19
CA GLY A 25 21.30 3.96 12.32
C GLY A 25 19.88 4.01 12.91
N GLY A 26 19.71 3.69 14.20
CA GLY A 26 18.41 3.80 14.86
C GLY A 26 17.82 5.21 14.79
N VAL A 27 18.63 6.25 15.01
CA VAL A 27 18.19 7.65 14.94
C VAL A 27 17.81 8.06 13.52
N TYR A 28 18.61 7.67 12.52
CA TYR A 28 18.30 7.94 11.11
C TYR A 28 16.98 7.31 10.69
N VAL A 29 16.76 6.04 11.03
CA VAL A 29 15.54 5.31 10.66
C VAL A 29 14.32 5.84 11.41
N MET A 30 14.49 6.26 12.68
CA MET A 30 13.44 6.94 13.43
C MET A 30 13.02 8.26 12.77
N PHE A 31 13.98 9.09 12.34
CA PHE A 31 13.66 10.32 11.62
C PHE A 31 12.97 10.00 10.28
N LEU A 32 13.47 8.99 9.56
CA LEU A 32 12.92 8.58 8.27
C LEU A 32 11.48 8.08 8.38
N SER A 33 11.10 7.40 9.48
CA SER A 33 9.72 6.93 9.66
C SER A 33 8.71 8.07 9.74
N ILE A 34 9.10 9.24 10.25
CA ILE A 34 8.25 10.43 10.31
C ILE A 34 8.20 11.11 8.93
N VAL A 35 9.36 11.29 8.28
CA VAL A 35 9.46 11.90 6.94
C VAL A 35 8.63 11.13 5.92
N VAL A 36 8.62 9.80 6.02
CA VAL A 36 7.86 8.93 5.12
C VAL A 36 6.37 9.24 5.10
N LEU A 37 5.77 9.66 6.22
CA LEU A 37 4.34 10.03 6.26
C LEU A 37 4.05 11.25 5.37
N TYR A 38 4.98 12.21 5.28
CA TYR A 38 4.85 13.36 4.37
C TYR A 38 5.03 12.98 2.91
N LEU A 39 5.75 11.89 2.61
CA LEU A 39 5.97 11.42 1.25
C LEU A 39 4.77 10.67 0.67
N ILE A 40 3.87 10.11 1.50
CA ILE A 40 2.69 9.36 1.06
C ILE A 40 1.90 10.04 -0.08
N PRO A 41 1.48 11.32 0.02
CA PRO A 41 0.74 11.98 -1.06
C PRO A 41 1.54 12.12 -2.35
N THR A 42 2.87 12.23 -2.27
CA THR A 42 3.75 12.38 -3.44
C THR A 42 4.01 11.07 -4.18
N LEU A 43 3.80 9.92 -3.52
CA LEU A 43 4.06 8.60 -4.10
C LEU A 43 2.95 8.12 -5.03
N HIS A 44 1.83 8.85 -5.13
CA HIS A 44 0.73 8.49 -6.02
C HIS A 44 1.06 8.82 -7.48
N THR A 45 1.48 7.80 -8.23
CA THR A 45 1.79 7.91 -9.67
C THR A 45 0.70 7.35 -10.57
N GLY A 46 -0.40 6.85 -9.99
CA GLY A 46 -1.48 6.19 -10.72
C GLY A 46 -2.32 7.14 -11.57
N LYS A 47 -2.79 6.67 -12.73
CA LYS A 47 -3.67 7.41 -13.65
C LYS A 47 -5.00 7.85 -13.01
N TYR A 48 -5.51 7.08 -12.04
CA TYR A 48 -6.77 7.37 -11.35
C TYR A 48 -6.52 7.86 -9.93
N ARG A 49 -7.32 8.82 -9.46
CA ARG A 49 -7.16 9.42 -8.11
C ARG A 49 -7.65 8.52 -6.97
N SER A 50 -8.63 7.64 -7.21
CA SER A 50 -9.20 6.80 -6.16
C SER A 50 -8.52 5.43 -6.11
N LEU A 51 -8.19 4.96 -4.89
CA LEU A 51 -7.69 3.59 -4.65
C LEU A 51 -8.76 2.52 -4.92
N CYS A 52 -10.05 2.87 -5.09
CA CYS A 52 -11.10 1.92 -5.48
C CYS A 52 -10.81 1.19 -6.80
N PHE A 53 -9.98 1.78 -7.66
CA PHE A 53 -9.59 1.19 -8.95
C PHE A 53 -8.31 0.35 -8.87
N TYR A 54 -7.64 0.32 -7.71
CA TYR A 54 -6.35 -0.32 -7.49
C TYR A 54 -6.43 -1.31 -6.32
N PRO A 55 -7.08 -2.48 -6.48
CA PRO A 55 -7.23 -3.47 -5.41
C PRO A 55 -5.88 -3.97 -4.86
N LEU A 56 -4.84 -4.11 -5.70
CA LEU A 56 -3.50 -4.43 -5.19
C LEU A 56 -2.96 -3.35 -4.26
N ASN A 57 -3.14 -2.07 -4.64
CA ASN A 57 -2.68 -0.97 -3.81
C ASN A 57 -3.51 -0.82 -2.53
N GLN A 58 -4.79 -1.22 -2.53
CA GLN A 58 -5.59 -1.30 -1.30
C GLN A 58 -4.98 -2.28 -0.30
N VAL A 59 -4.49 -3.44 -0.74
CA VAL A 59 -3.82 -4.40 0.14
C VAL A 59 -2.53 -3.80 0.71
N VAL A 60 -1.70 -3.16 -0.13
CA VAL A 60 -0.47 -2.49 0.32
C VAL A 60 -0.76 -1.40 1.35
N PHE A 61 -1.82 -0.61 1.13
CA PHE A 61 -2.27 0.41 2.07
C PHE A 61 -2.67 -0.20 3.43
N TRP A 62 -3.45 -1.28 3.45
CA TRP A 62 -3.84 -1.94 4.70
C TRP A 62 -2.66 -2.59 5.42
N VAL A 63 -1.66 -3.10 4.69
CA VAL A 63 -0.40 -3.57 5.28
C VAL A 63 0.37 -2.42 5.94
N LEU A 64 0.44 -1.25 5.29
CA LEU A 64 1.06 -0.06 5.89
C LEU A 64 0.35 0.34 7.19
N VAL A 65 -0.98 0.48 7.17
CA VAL A 65 -1.77 0.84 8.37
C VAL A 65 -1.63 -0.22 9.47
N GLY A 66 -1.72 -1.50 9.12
CA GLY A 66 -1.55 -2.61 10.05
C GLY A 66 -0.17 -2.65 10.70
N SER A 67 0.89 -2.38 9.92
CA SER A 67 2.26 -2.31 10.45
C SER A 67 2.45 -1.12 11.39
N PHE A 68 1.86 0.03 11.10
CA PHE A 68 1.91 1.23 11.97
C PHE A 68 1.23 0.98 13.32
N ILE A 69 0.04 0.39 13.32
CA ILE A 69 -0.68 0.02 14.55
C ILE A 69 0.12 -1.03 15.34
N SER A 70 0.67 -2.03 14.66
CA SER A 70 1.48 -3.07 15.29
C SER A 70 2.77 -2.54 15.91
N LEU A 71 3.46 -1.60 15.25
CA LEU A 71 4.65 -0.92 15.79
C LEU A 71 4.32 -0.09 17.03
N THR A 72 3.18 0.62 17.02
CA THR A 72 2.68 1.37 18.18
C THR A 72 2.45 0.44 19.37
N TRP A 73 1.79 -0.70 19.13
CA TRP A 73 1.57 -1.72 20.16
C TRP A 73 2.89 -2.32 20.68
N ILE A 74 3.84 -2.64 19.80
CA ILE A 74 5.14 -3.14 20.21
C ILE A 74 5.87 -2.11 21.05
N GLY A 75 5.81 -0.82 20.72
CA GLY A 75 6.43 0.27 21.48
C GLY A 75 6.07 0.27 22.98
N ALA A 76 4.89 -0.25 23.34
CA ALA A 76 4.41 -0.35 24.72
C ALA A 76 5.02 -1.51 25.51
N ARG A 77 5.53 -2.52 24.79
CA ARG A 77 6.06 -3.75 25.38
C ARG A 77 7.49 -3.55 25.86
N PRO A 78 7.93 -4.33 26.87
CA PRO A 78 9.32 -4.31 27.31
C PRO A 78 10.26 -4.80 26.20
N VAL A 79 11.50 -4.32 26.23
CA VAL A 79 12.56 -4.70 25.28
C VAL A 79 13.11 -6.07 25.68
N ARG A 80 12.38 -7.13 25.35
CA ARG A 80 12.76 -8.54 25.55
C ARG A 80 12.42 -9.32 24.28
N GLU A 81 13.17 -10.36 23.98
CA GLU A 81 12.73 -11.36 22.99
C GLU A 81 11.36 -11.93 23.40
N PRO A 82 10.39 -12.09 22.48
CA PRO A 82 10.51 -12.00 21.01
C PRO A 82 10.21 -10.60 20.41
N TYR A 83 9.93 -9.58 21.22
CA TYR A 83 9.43 -8.29 20.74
C TYR A 83 10.45 -7.49 19.93
N ILE A 84 11.75 -7.67 20.19
CA ILE A 84 12.82 -7.00 19.44
C ILE A 84 12.79 -7.44 17.98
N ILE A 85 12.75 -8.76 17.74
CA ILE A 85 12.72 -9.37 16.41
C ILE A 85 11.43 -8.96 15.67
N LEU A 86 10.28 -9.01 16.35
CA LEU A 86 9.01 -8.57 15.78
C LEU A 86 9.05 -7.11 15.35
N GLY A 87 9.64 -6.22 16.17
CA GLY A 87 9.80 -4.81 15.81
C GLY A 87 10.73 -4.60 14.61
N GLN A 88 11.79 -5.40 14.48
CA GLN A 88 12.66 -5.38 13.30
C GLN A 88 11.88 -5.81 12.04
N CYS A 89 11.18 -6.94 12.08
CA CYS A 89 10.36 -7.41 10.97
C CYS A 89 9.30 -6.37 10.56
N LEU A 90 8.59 -5.79 11.53
CA LEU A 90 7.57 -4.78 11.25
C LEU A 90 8.15 -3.48 10.71
N SER A 91 9.33 -3.07 11.15
CA SER A 91 10.02 -1.90 10.57
C SER A 91 10.37 -2.13 9.10
N VAL A 92 10.82 -3.34 8.74
CA VAL A 92 11.09 -3.72 7.34
C VAL A 92 9.80 -3.74 6.53
N ILE A 93 8.71 -4.28 7.07
CA ILE A 93 7.40 -4.28 6.41
C ILE A 93 6.90 -2.84 6.20
N TYR A 94 7.04 -1.98 7.20
CA TYR A 94 6.64 -0.57 7.12
C TYR A 94 7.36 0.16 5.99
N PHE A 95 8.71 0.14 5.95
CA PHE A 95 9.46 0.81 4.89
C PHE A 95 9.31 0.14 3.51
N SER A 96 9.19 -1.18 3.45
CA SER A 96 8.98 -1.88 2.16
C SER A 96 7.60 -1.59 1.57
N SER A 97 6.55 -1.47 2.38
CA SER A 97 5.20 -1.11 1.91
C SER A 97 5.16 0.25 1.22
N LEU A 98 6.03 1.19 1.63
CA LEU A 98 6.19 2.48 0.97
C LEU A 98 6.69 2.35 -0.47
N LEU A 99 7.70 1.50 -0.70
CA LEU A 99 8.28 1.25 -2.02
C LEU A 99 7.31 0.46 -2.90
N LEU A 100 6.55 -0.46 -2.30
CA LEU A 100 5.56 -1.27 -3.01
C LEU A 100 4.37 -0.47 -3.54
N ASN A 101 4.01 0.66 -2.92
CA ASN A 101 2.88 1.49 -3.34
C ASN A 101 3.00 1.99 -4.81
N PRO A 102 4.01 2.79 -5.20
CA PRO A 102 4.15 3.24 -6.59
C PRO A 102 4.42 2.10 -7.57
N LEU A 103 5.12 1.04 -7.13
CA LEU A 103 5.34 -0.16 -7.95
C LEU A 103 4.02 -0.87 -8.27
N SER A 104 3.14 -1.04 -7.29
CA SER A 104 1.83 -1.67 -7.46
C SER A 104 0.95 -0.88 -8.41
N LEU A 105 0.94 0.46 -8.30
CA LEU A 105 0.22 1.37 -9.19
C LEU A 105 0.74 1.26 -10.63
N TRP A 106 2.06 1.30 -10.82
CA TRP A 106 2.70 1.17 -12.13
C TRP A 106 2.42 -0.18 -12.79
N VAL A 107 2.55 -1.28 -12.04
CA VAL A 107 2.23 -2.63 -12.53
C VAL A 107 0.76 -2.72 -12.92
N TRP A 108 -0.15 -2.18 -12.10
CA TRP A 108 -1.58 -2.22 -12.37
C TRP A 108 -1.95 -1.41 -13.63
N ASP A 109 -1.39 -0.20 -13.78
CA ASP A 109 -1.60 0.67 -14.94
C ASP A 109 -1.02 0.11 -16.24
N LYS A 110 0.01 -0.74 -16.16
CA LYS A 110 0.60 -1.47 -17.29
C LYS A 110 -0.17 -2.73 -17.63
N LEU A 111 -0.64 -3.47 -16.63
CA LEU A 111 -1.39 -4.71 -16.82
C LEU A 111 -2.77 -4.42 -17.43
N LEU A 112 -3.39 -3.31 -17.02
CA LEU A 112 -4.73 -2.91 -17.38
C LEU A 112 -4.71 -1.56 -18.10
N GLU A 113 -4.64 -1.60 -19.42
CA GLU A 113 -5.10 -0.46 -20.23
C GLU A 113 -6.63 -0.35 -20.10
N TYR A 114 -7.09 0.33 -19.04
CA TYR A 114 -8.50 0.63 -18.93
C TYR A 114 -8.92 1.63 -20.01
N PRO A 115 -9.99 1.36 -20.79
CA PRO A 115 -10.62 2.42 -21.56
C PRO A 115 -11.17 3.45 -20.58
N LYS A 116 -10.84 4.73 -20.80
CA LYS A 116 -11.26 5.88 -19.97
C LYS A 116 -12.79 5.97 -19.75
N PHE A 117 -13.58 5.22 -20.52
CA PHE A 117 -15.04 5.19 -20.48
C PHE A 117 -15.65 4.34 -19.34
N CYS A 118 -14.92 3.38 -18.77
CA CYS A 118 -15.45 2.50 -17.70
C CYS A 118 -15.10 2.95 -16.27
N VAL A 119 -14.71 4.22 -16.10
CA VAL A 119 -14.13 4.77 -14.85
C VAL A 119 -15.14 4.90 -13.71
N SER A 120 -16.43 4.70 -13.94
CA SER A 120 -17.46 4.93 -12.91
C SER A 120 -17.71 3.75 -11.96
N ARG A 121 -17.17 2.55 -12.20
CA ARG A 121 -17.45 1.37 -11.37
C ARG A 121 -16.26 0.91 -10.52
N PRO A 122 -16.44 0.72 -9.20
CA PRO A 122 -15.41 0.13 -8.34
C PRO A 122 -15.09 -1.30 -8.81
N VAL A 123 -13.84 -1.74 -8.61
CA VAL A 123 -13.39 -3.07 -9.04
C VAL A 123 -14.11 -4.14 -8.22
N ASP A 124 -15.11 -4.79 -8.82
CA ASP A 124 -15.84 -5.91 -8.23
C ASP A 124 -15.44 -7.26 -8.87
N LEU A 125 -15.86 -8.39 -8.28
CA LEU A 125 -15.48 -9.72 -8.80
C LEU A 125 -16.00 -9.97 -10.24
N LYS A 126 -17.11 -9.33 -10.63
CA LYS A 126 -17.65 -9.40 -12.01
C LYS A 126 -16.77 -8.62 -12.99
N TRP A 127 -16.05 -7.62 -12.51
CA TRP A 127 -15.08 -6.83 -13.26
C TRP A 127 -13.86 -7.63 -13.72
N PHE A 128 -13.38 -8.60 -12.93
CA PHE A 128 -12.31 -9.49 -13.38
C PHE A 128 -12.73 -10.35 -14.58
N LYS A 129 -14.00 -10.79 -14.61
CA LYS A 129 -14.58 -11.48 -15.78
C LYS A 129 -14.68 -10.54 -16.98
N PHE A 130 -15.08 -9.28 -16.76
CA PHE A 130 -15.11 -8.23 -17.78
C PHE A 130 -13.72 -8.03 -18.41
N LEU A 131 -12.68 -7.91 -17.59
CA LEU A 131 -11.31 -7.72 -18.04
C LEU A 131 -10.74 -8.90 -18.80
N ALA A 132 -10.97 -10.11 -18.29
CA ALA A 132 -10.55 -11.32 -18.96
C ALA A 132 -11.18 -11.38 -20.35
N TYR A 133 -12.48 -11.11 -20.47
CA TYR A 133 -13.22 -11.09 -21.73
C TYR A 133 -12.74 -9.98 -22.68
N PHE A 134 -12.54 -8.75 -22.19
CA PHE A 134 -12.05 -7.63 -23.00
C PHE A 134 -10.62 -7.88 -23.51
N LYS A 135 -9.74 -8.42 -22.67
CA LYS A 135 -8.37 -8.78 -23.06
C LYS A 135 -8.39 -9.92 -24.09
N LEU A 136 -9.28 -10.91 -23.94
CA LEU A 136 -9.52 -11.97 -24.92
C LEU A 136 -10.02 -11.41 -26.25
N LEU A 137 -10.97 -10.48 -26.23
CA LEU A 137 -11.48 -9.83 -27.44
C LEU A 137 -10.44 -8.98 -28.16
N LYS A 138 -9.55 -8.31 -27.40
CA LYS A 138 -8.41 -7.56 -27.94
C LYS A 138 -7.38 -8.50 -28.57
N LEU A 139 -7.16 -9.69 -27.97
CA LEU A 139 -6.31 -10.75 -28.54
C LEU A 139 -6.92 -11.40 -29.81
N VAL A 140 -8.25 -11.45 -29.90
CA VAL A 140 -8.99 -12.00 -31.06
C VAL A 140 -9.28 -10.92 -32.14
N ASN A 141 -8.61 -9.77 -32.07
CA ASN A 141 -8.69 -8.67 -33.06
C ASN A 141 -10.13 -8.18 -33.37
N ARG A 142 -11.07 -8.32 -32.41
CA ARG A 142 -12.48 -7.88 -32.52
C ARG A 142 -12.69 -6.53 -31.83
N GLU A 143 -12.07 -5.48 -32.35
CA GLU A 143 -12.15 -4.13 -31.75
C GLU A 143 -13.58 -3.55 -31.70
N ASN A 144 -14.41 -3.81 -32.72
CA ASN A 144 -15.75 -3.22 -32.80
C ASN A 144 -16.68 -3.78 -31.71
N SER A 145 -16.66 -5.10 -31.48
CA SER A 145 -17.43 -5.73 -30.40
C SER A 145 -16.93 -5.32 -29.02
N ALA A 146 -15.62 -5.09 -28.85
CA ALA A 146 -15.05 -4.59 -27.61
C ALA A 146 -15.53 -3.16 -27.30
N ARG A 147 -15.60 -2.28 -28.31
CA ARG A 147 -16.15 -0.92 -28.18
C ARG A 147 -17.65 -0.92 -27.88
N GLU A 148 -18.41 -1.75 -28.59
CA GLU A 148 -19.86 -1.85 -28.42
C GLU A 148 -20.25 -2.36 -27.03
N TRP A 149 -19.51 -3.35 -26.53
CA TRP A 149 -19.71 -3.88 -25.19
C TRP A 149 -19.27 -2.90 -24.09
N ALA A 150 -18.17 -2.16 -24.30
CA ALA A 150 -17.75 -1.09 -23.40
C ALA A 150 -18.81 0.03 -23.28
N ASN A 151 -19.40 0.45 -24.41
CA ASN A 151 -20.50 1.42 -24.41
C ASN A 151 -21.73 0.90 -23.67
N LYS A 152 -22.05 -0.40 -23.80
CA LYS A 152 -23.16 -1.02 -23.05
C LYS A 152 -22.90 -1.04 -21.55
N CYS A 153 -21.66 -1.31 -21.13
CA CYS A 153 -21.27 -1.28 -19.72
C CYS A 153 -21.23 0.13 -19.11
N SER A 154 -21.04 1.19 -19.91
CA SER A 154 -21.12 2.58 -19.42
C SER A 154 -22.54 3.06 -19.10
N LYS A 155 -23.56 2.41 -19.69
CA LYS A 155 -24.98 2.73 -19.51
C LYS A 155 -25.67 1.89 -18.41
N MET A 156 -24.97 0.95 -17.80
CA MET A 156 -25.46 0.07 -16.72
C MET A 156 -24.83 0.43 -15.39
#